data_AF-A0A7S2BJ69-F1
#
_entry.id   AF-A0A7S2BJ69-F1
#
_cell.length_a   1.000
_cell.length_b   1.000
_cell.length_c   1.000
_cell.angle_alpha   90.00
_cell.angle_beta   90.00
_cell.angle_gamma   90.00
#
_symmetry.space_group_name_H-M   'P 1'
#
loop_
_entity.id
_entity.type
_entity.pdbx_description
1 polymer ?
#
loop_
_entity_poly.entity_id
_entity_poly.type
_entity_poly.pdbx_seq_one_letter_code
_entity_poly.pdbx_strand_id
1 'polypeptide(L)'
;WEQSEIDPCVFYKKEGKGFAVLCCHVDDSLIIATRDEDGQRIRNEFSDAYASRFAVSPECTDGDVHEYLSMCITIDRKAGTMTFKMPKLFKKLRTLLESMGDRAKKKGRFCRKEILIKGEARCVGYDNIQKSVVRTPMALDHKKIYELSGEENPIVPYDTFDSRRILGLAAYIILGIRPDAAHAAAIVARFTGSKQTEAVIQSAVRLAWYL
;
A
#
# COMPACT_ATOMS: atom_id res chain seq x y z
N TRP A 1 10.19 -11.06 -26.17
CA TRP A 1 9.46 -10.46 -25.05
C TRP A 1 8.21 -9.83 -25.61
N GLU A 2 7.05 -10.20 -25.07
CA GLU A 2 5.75 -9.64 -25.40
C GLU A 2 5.34 -8.70 -24.26
N GLN A 3 4.75 -7.55 -24.58
CA GLN A 3 4.26 -6.60 -23.58
C GLN A 3 2.87 -7.03 -23.09
N SER A 4 2.62 -6.90 -21.80
CA SER A 4 1.29 -7.11 -21.19
C SER A 4 0.30 -6.06 -21.67
N GLU A 5 -0.93 -6.47 -21.94
CA GLU A 5 -2.04 -5.56 -22.29
C GLU A 5 -2.57 -4.77 -21.07
N ILE A 6 -2.30 -5.27 -19.85
CA ILE A 6 -2.83 -4.70 -18.60
C ILE A 6 -1.88 -3.64 -18.02
N ASP A 7 -0.57 -3.86 -18.13
CA ASP A 7 0.46 -2.98 -17.57
C ASP A 7 1.62 -2.82 -18.57
N PRO A 8 1.86 -1.61 -19.10
CA PRO A 8 2.90 -1.37 -20.10
C PRO A 8 4.33 -1.59 -19.56
N CYS A 9 4.50 -1.66 -18.24
CA CYS A 9 5.77 -1.94 -17.60
C CYS A 9 6.02 -3.45 -17.38
N VAL A 10 5.07 -4.31 -17.76
CA VAL A 10 5.18 -5.76 -17.61
C VAL A 10 5.34 -6.42 -18.97
N PHE A 11 6.37 -7.25 -19.09
CA PHE A 11 6.66 -8.06 -20.26
C PHE A 11 6.72 -9.53 -19.86
N TYR A 12 6.44 -10.43 -20.81
CA TYR A 12 6.61 -11.86 -20.61
C TYR A 12 7.29 -12.51 -21.80
N LYS A 13 7.89 -13.68 -21.56
CA LYS A 13 8.49 -14.52 -22.60
C LYS A 13 8.22 -15.98 -22.26
N LYS A 14 7.85 -16.76 -23.27
CA LYS A 14 7.67 -18.21 -23.16
C LYS A 14 8.52 -18.89 -24.23
N GLU A 15 9.33 -19.85 -23.83
CA GLU A 15 10.12 -20.69 -24.74
C GLU A 15 10.09 -22.12 -24.22
N GLY A 16 9.66 -23.08 -25.05
CA GLY A 16 9.51 -24.46 -24.61
C GLY A 16 8.63 -24.58 -23.35
N LYS A 17 9.20 -25.11 -22.27
CA LYS A 17 8.56 -25.19 -20.94
C LYS A 17 8.82 -23.97 -20.07
N GLY A 18 9.77 -23.13 -20.46
CA GLY A 18 10.21 -21.95 -19.75
C GLY A 18 9.21 -20.81 -19.85
N PHE A 19 9.06 -20.10 -18.75
CA PHE A 19 8.25 -18.88 -18.68
C PHE A 19 8.98 -17.84 -17.83
N ALA A 20 8.99 -16.60 -18.30
CA ALA A 20 9.51 -15.48 -17.54
C ALA A 20 8.58 -14.26 -17.63
N VAL A 21 8.52 -13.51 -16.53
CA VAL A 21 7.91 -12.19 -16.42
C VAL A 21 9.01 -11.20 -16.08
N LEU A 22 9.04 -10.09 -16.80
CA LEU A 22 9.94 -8.97 -16.59
C LEU A 22 9.10 -7.74 -16.28
N CYS A 23 9.31 -7.16 -15.10
CA CYS A 23 8.73 -5.88 -14.71
C CYS A 23 9.82 -4.81 -14.82
N CYS A 24 9.56 -3.74 -15.57
CA CYS A 24 10.50 -2.64 -15.82
C CYS A 24 9.89 -1.32 -15.33
N HIS A 25 10.44 -0.72 -14.27
CA HIS A 25 9.98 0.54 -13.72
C HIS A 25 11.16 1.52 -13.59
N VAL A 26 11.30 2.41 -14.56
CA VAL A 26 12.43 3.35 -14.66
C VAL A 26 13.75 2.56 -14.61
N ASP A 27 14.56 2.75 -13.56
CA ASP A 27 15.86 2.09 -13.39
C ASP A 27 15.75 0.75 -12.65
N ASP A 28 14.60 0.44 -12.04
CA ASP A 28 14.36 -0.81 -11.33
C ASP A 28 13.76 -1.86 -12.28
N SER A 29 14.37 -3.05 -12.32
CA SER A 29 13.83 -4.19 -13.06
C SER A 29 13.73 -5.43 -12.18
N LEU A 30 12.64 -6.18 -12.30
CA LEU A 30 12.46 -7.48 -11.66
C LEU A 30 12.16 -8.53 -12.74
N ILE A 31 13.00 -9.55 -12.81
CA ILE A 31 12.75 -10.73 -13.65
C ILE A 31 12.43 -11.94 -12.79
N ILE A 32 11.32 -12.60 -13.10
CA ILE A 32 10.90 -13.85 -12.48
C ILE A 32 10.86 -14.88 -13.59
N ALA A 33 11.64 -15.95 -13.47
CA ALA A 33 11.68 -17.03 -14.45
C ALA A 33 11.47 -18.40 -13.79
N THR A 34 10.93 -19.34 -14.55
CA THR A 34 10.83 -20.73 -14.11
C THR A 34 12.21 -21.37 -13.94
N ARG A 35 12.29 -22.40 -13.08
CA ARG A 35 13.56 -23.05 -12.69
C ARG A 35 14.07 -24.08 -13.69
N ASP A 36 13.26 -24.48 -14.66
CA ASP A 36 13.68 -25.39 -15.72
C ASP A 36 14.72 -24.74 -16.65
N GLU A 37 15.38 -25.56 -17.45
CA GLU A 37 16.48 -25.14 -18.34
C GLU A 37 16.06 -24.03 -19.31
N ASP A 38 14.84 -24.06 -19.83
CA ASP A 38 14.34 -23.03 -20.75
C ASP A 38 14.12 -21.71 -20.00
N GLY A 39 13.52 -21.77 -18.80
CA GLY A 39 13.33 -20.60 -17.94
C GLY A 39 14.64 -19.93 -17.51
N GLN A 40 15.64 -20.72 -17.12
CA GLN A 40 16.97 -20.21 -16.78
C GLN A 40 17.70 -19.64 -17.99
N ARG A 41 17.50 -20.21 -19.18
CA ARG A 41 18.03 -19.65 -20.43
C ARG A 41 17.44 -18.27 -20.73
N ILE A 42 16.12 -18.12 -20.66
CA ILE A 42 15.45 -16.81 -20.82
C ILE A 42 16.04 -15.77 -19.86
N ARG A 43 16.23 -16.15 -18.59
CA ARG A 43 16.80 -15.27 -17.56
C ARG A 43 18.23 -14.86 -17.91
N ASN A 44 19.09 -15.81 -18.25
CA ASN A 44 20.49 -15.54 -18.55
C ASN A 44 20.64 -14.68 -19.81
N GLU A 45 19.88 -14.97 -20.87
CA GLU A 45 19.85 -14.15 -22.08
C GLU A 45 19.48 -12.69 -21.78
N PHE A 46 18.47 -12.47 -20.92
CA PHE A 46 18.11 -11.12 -20.49
C PHE A 46 19.23 -10.47 -19.68
N SER A 47 19.75 -11.15 -18.67
CA SER A 47 20.82 -10.62 -17.81
C SER A 47 22.06 -10.22 -18.61
N ASP A 48 22.50 -11.08 -19.54
CA ASP A 48 23.67 -10.82 -20.39
C ASP A 48 23.41 -9.63 -21.33
N ALA A 49 22.24 -9.58 -21.97
CA ALA A 49 21.87 -8.47 -22.84
C ALA A 49 21.76 -7.14 -22.06
N TYR A 50 21.21 -7.17 -20.85
CA TYR A 50 21.06 -6.00 -19.99
C TYR A 50 22.42 -5.49 -19.51
N ALA A 51 23.29 -6.38 -19.00
CA ALA A 51 24.64 -6.05 -18.56
C ALA A 51 25.55 -5.57 -19.71
N SER A 52 25.31 -6.03 -20.95
CA SER A 52 26.07 -5.56 -22.12
C SER A 52 25.78 -4.11 -22.51
N ARG A 53 24.65 -3.56 -22.05
CA ARG A 53 24.17 -2.22 -22.43
C ARG A 53 24.18 -1.22 -21.29
N PHE A 54 24.04 -1.69 -20.05
CA PHE A 54 23.87 -0.85 -18.88
C PHE A 54 24.86 -1.21 -17.78
N ALA A 55 25.21 -0.20 -16.98
CA ALA A 55 25.98 -0.40 -15.75
C ALA A 55 25.08 -0.98 -14.66
N VAL A 56 24.99 -2.30 -14.61
CA VAL A 56 24.11 -3.01 -13.67
C VAL A 56 24.80 -3.24 -12.32
N SER A 57 24.08 -3.01 -11.23
CA SER A 57 24.54 -3.45 -9.91
C SER A 57 24.57 -4.98 -9.86
N PRO A 58 25.48 -5.59 -9.07
CA PRO A 58 25.43 -7.02 -8.81
C PRO A 58 24.06 -7.44 -8.31
N GLU A 59 23.65 -8.65 -8.68
CA GLU A 59 22.43 -9.24 -8.13
C GLU A 59 22.57 -9.34 -6.61
N CYS A 60 21.66 -8.68 -5.90
CA CYS A 60 21.71 -8.50 -4.46
C CYS A 60 20.70 -9.41 -3.70
N THR A 61 20.29 -10.51 -4.34
CA THR A 61 19.37 -11.50 -3.78
C THR A 61 20.06 -12.87 -3.68
N ASP A 62 19.75 -13.60 -2.61
CA ASP A 62 20.10 -15.02 -2.43
C ASP A 62 19.12 -15.96 -3.17
N GLY A 63 18.16 -15.40 -3.91
CA GLY A 63 17.09 -16.08 -4.64
C GLY A 63 15.78 -16.18 -3.88
N ASP A 64 15.76 -15.95 -2.56
CA ASP A 64 14.57 -16.09 -1.72
C ASP A 64 14.14 -14.76 -1.07
N VAL A 65 15.04 -13.78 -0.96
CA VAL A 65 14.70 -12.41 -0.54
C VAL A 65 14.94 -11.43 -1.69
N HIS A 66 13.91 -10.67 -2.06
CA HIS A 66 13.96 -9.67 -3.13
C HIS A 66 13.47 -8.32 -2.62
N GLU A 67 14.02 -7.23 -3.14
CA GLU A 67 13.46 -5.89 -2.95
C GLU A 67 13.14 -5.29 -4.32
N TYR A 68 11.89 -4.87 -4.51
CA TYR A 68 11.42 -4.26 -5.75
C TYR A 68 10.39 -3.17 -5.44
N LEU A 69 10.60 -1.93 -5.91
CA LEU A 69 9.69 -0.82 -5.67
C LEU A 69 9.36 -0.59 -4.17
N SER A 70 10.38 -0.72 -3.31
CA SER A 70 10.27 -0.70 -1.83
C SER A 70 9.50 -1.86 -1.18
N MET A 71 9.07 -2.84 -1.98
CA MET A 71 8.46 -4.08 -1.52
C MET A 71 9.53 -5.15 -1.32
N CYS A 72 9.65 -5.59 -0.08
CA CYS A 72 10.42 -6.77 0.31
C CYS A 72 9.55 -8.01 0.10
N ILE A 73 10.02 -8.89 -0.77
CA ILE A 73 9.40 -10.17 -1.11
C ILE A 73 10.26 -11.26 -0.49
N THR A 74 9.67 -12.11 0.34
CA THR A 74 10.37 -13.25 0.95
C THR A 74 9.65 -14.53 0.58
N ILE A 75 10.39 -15.48 0.02
CA ILE A 75 9.90 -16.80 -0.39
C ILE A 75 10.37 -17.83 0.63
N ASP A 76 9.45 -18.40 1.39
CA ASP A 76 9.72 -19.59 2.20
C ASP A 76 9.29 -20.83 1.43
N ARG A 77 10.25 -21.48 0.79
CA ARG A 77 10.02 -22.68 -0.02
C ARG A 77 9.59 -23.88 0.79
N LYS A 78 10.00 -23.98 2.06
CA LYS A 78 9.66 -25.09 2.93
C LYS A 78 8.20 -24.99 3.39
N ALA A 79 7.78 -23.78 3.75
CA ALA A 79 6.39 -23.51 4.11
C ALA A 79 5.47 -23.35 2.88
N GLY A 80 6.04 -23.16 1.68
CA GLY A 80 5.27 -22.87 0.47
C GLY A 80 4.59 -21.50 0.52
N THR A 81 5.20 -20.53 1.20
CA THR A 81 4.60 -19.20 1.41
C THR A 81 5.46 -18.10 0.79
N MET A 82 4.80 -17.02 0.40
CA MET A 82 5.45 -15.79 -0.04
C MET A 82 4.90 -14.63 0.78
N THR A 83 5.79 -13.82 1.33
CA THR A 83 5.44 -12.67 2.16
C THR A 83 5.84 -11.38 1.46
N PHE A 84 4.93 -10.40 1.47
CA PHE A 84 5.16 -9.07 0.93
C PHE A 84 5.15 -8.05 2.07
N LYS A 85 6.19 -7.24 2.19
CA LYS A 85 6.32 -6.19 3.22
C LYS A 85 6.88 -4.91 2.62
N MET A 86 6.53 -3.75 3.17
CA MET A 86 7.11 -2.46 2.77
C MET A 86 7.74 -1.74 3.97
N PRO A 87 8.75 -2.33 4.64
CA PRO A 87 9.23 -1.86 5.94
C PRO A 87 9.77 -0.42 5.90
N LYS A 88 10.47 -0.05 4.82
CA LYS A 88 11.00 1.30 4.62
C LYS A 88 9.88 2.34 4.55
N LEU A 89 8.78 2.01 3.87
CA LEU A 89 7.63 2.91 3.73
C LEU A 89 6.79 3.00 5.01
N PHE A 90 6.60 1.91 5.75
CA PHE A 90 5.96 1.98 7.08
C PHE A 90 6.75 2.89 8.03
N LYS A 91 8.08 2.78 8.04
CA LYS A 91 8.94 3.67 8.83
C LYS A 91 8.77 5.13 8.38
N LYS A 92 8.80 5.39 7.06
CA LYS A 92 8.62 6.73 6.49
C LYS A 92 7.25 7.32 6.81
N LEU A 93 6.18 6.53 6.72
CA LEU A 93 4.82 6.93 7.06
C LEU A 93 4.72 7.30 8.55
N ARG A 94 5.28 6.45 9.43
CA ARG A 94 5.31 6.73 10.87
C ARG A 94 6.06 8.02 11.18
N THR A 95 7.24 8.22 10.61
CA THR A 95 8.03 9.45 10.80
C THR A 95 7.27 10.68 10.29
N LEU A 96 6.59 10.57 9.14
CA LEU A 96 5.73 11.65 8.64
C LEU A 96 4.65 12.01 9.66
N LEU A 97 3.89 11.02 10.14
CA LEU A 97 2.81 11.26 11.12
C LEU A 97 3.35 11.89 12.43
N GLU A 98 4.50 11.43 12.92
CA GLU A 98 5.13 11.99 14.12
C GLU A 98 5.63 13.43 13.91
N SER A 99 6.03 13.80 12.68
CA SER A 99 6.47 15.15 12.33
C SER A 99 5.35 16.17 12.17
N MET A 100 4.10 15.72 11.92
CA MET A 100 2.95 16.60 11.67
C MET A 100 2.23 17.06 12.96
N GLY A 101 2.88 16.92 14.11
CA GLY A 101 2.40 17.42 15.40
C GLY A 101 1.18 16.67 15.95
N ASP A 102 0.54 17.25 16.96
CA ASP A 102 -0.52 16.60 17.74
C ASP A 102 -1.74 16.15 16.93
N ARG A 103 -2.03 16.80 15.80
CA ARG A 103 -3.12 16.44 14.88
C ARG A 103 -2.95 15.04 14.30
N ALA A 104 -1.70 14.63 14.01
CA ALA A 104 -1.38 13.33 13.46
C ALA A 104 -0.79 12.35 14.50
N LYS A 105 -0.17 12.85 15.57
CA LYS A 105 0.56 12.07 16.58
C LYS A 105 -0.33 11.23 17.50
N LYS A 106 -1.57 11.66 17.76
CA LYS A 106 -2.48 10.96 18.69
C LYS A 106 -3.14 9.72 18.06
N LYS A 107 -2.40 8.59 18.03
CA LYS A 107 -2.87 7.22 17.69
C LYS A 107 -4.27 6.89 18.26
N GLY A 108 -4.57 7.35 19.46
CA GLY A 108 -5.74 6.92 20.25
C GLY A 108 -7.12 7.37 19.75
N ARG A 109 -7.25 8.49 19.02
CA ARG A 109 -8.57 8.88 18.45
C ARG A 109 -8.92 8.09 17.19
N PHE A 110 -7.93 7.60 16.47
CA PHE A 110 -8.09 7.04 15.13
C PHE A 110 -7.96 5.51 15.08
N CYS A 111 -7.24 4.92 16.04
CA CYS A 111 -7.26 3.48 16.29
C CYS A 111 -8.42 3.07 17.22
N ARG A 112 -9.53 3.84 17.24
CA ARG A 112 -10.68 3.52 18.09
C ARG A 112 -11.18 2.13 17.71
N LYS A 113 -11.14 1.25 18.69
CA LYS A 113 -11.73 -0.09 18.65
C LYS A 113 -13.22 0.09 18.38
N GLU A 114 -13.67 -0.28 17.20
CA GLU A 114 -15.09 -0.21 16.84
C GLU A 114 -15.76 -1.52 17.25
N ILE A 115 -17.01 -1.43 17.73
CA ILE A 115 -17.80 -2.57 18.18
C ILE A 115 -18.72 -2.95 17.03
N LEU A 116 -18.54 -4.15 16.49
CA LEU A 116 -19.38 -4.68 15.42
C LEU A 116 -20.65 -5.29 16.03
N ILE A 117 -21.83 -4.86 15.58
CA ILE A 117 -23.13 -5.41 16.00
C ILE A 117 -23.72 -6.19 14.81
N LYS A 118 -23.77 -7.53 14.89
CA LYS A 118 -24.47 -8.45 13.96
C LYS A 118 -24.60 -7.98 12.49
N GLY A 119 -23.50 -7.61 11.83
CA GLY A 119 -23.48 -7.32 10.38
C GLY A 119 -24.16 -6.03 9.92
N GLU A 120 -24.78 -5.24 10.81
CA GLU A 120 -25.35 -3.93 10.49
C GLU A 120 -24.86 -2.87 11.50
N ALA A 121 -24.23 -1.81 11.00
CA ALA A 121 -23.76 -0.71 11.84
C ALA A 121 -24.96 0.09 12.40
N ARG A 122 -25.28 -0.07 13.69
CA ARG A 122 -26.27 0.76 14.41
C ARG A 122 -25.62 1.48 15.59
N CYS A 123 -26.00 2.74 15.81
CA CYS A 123 -25.70 3.46 17.05
C CYS A 123 -26.37 2.73 18.24
N VAL A 124 -25.61 2.56 19.32
CA VAL A 124 -25.83 1.54 20.36
C VAL A 124 -27.00 1.89 21.29
N GLY A 125 -27.96 0.97 21.44
CA GLY A 125 -28.73 0.76 22.67
C GLY A 125 -28.23 -0.50 23.38
N TYR A 126 -28.12 -0.44 24.71
CA TYR A 126 -27.55 -1.50 25.55
C TYR A 126 -28.51 -2.70 25.60
N ASP A 127 -28.09 -3.88 25.10
CA ASP A 127 -28.21 -5.18 25.80
C ASP A 127 -27.66 -6.35 24.94
N ASN A 128 -26.84 -7.21 25.55
CA ASN A 128 -26.39 -8.54 25.12
C ASN A 128 -25.91 -8.76 23.66
N ILE A 129 -24.82 -8.08 23.26
CA ILE A 129 -24.19 -8.27 21.94
C ILE A 129 -22.72 -8.69 22.08
N GLN A 130 -22.28 -9.65 21.27
CA GLN A 130 -20.90 -10.14 21.20
C GLN A 130 -19.96 -8.99 20.78
N LYS A 131 -19.22 -8.43 21.75
CA LYS A 131 -18.33 -7.27 21.54
C LYS A 131 -17.00 -7.74 20.97
N SER A 132 -16.88 -7.86 19.65
CA SER A 132 -15.56 -7.97 19.03
C SER A 132 -14.97 -6.58 18.82
N VAL A 133 -13.74 -6.41 19.29
CA VAL A 133 -12.94 -5.22 19.07
C VAL A 133 -12.31 -5.32 17.69
N VAL A 134 -12.70 -4.46 16.75
CA VAL A 134 -12.11 -4.42 15.41
C VAL A 134 -11.40 -3.09 15.15
N ARG A 135 -10.33 -3.14 14.34
CA ARG A 135 -9.67 -1.97 13.76
C ARG A 135 -10.02 -1.93 12.28
N THR A 136 -10.38 -0.75 11.80
CA THR A 136 -10.85 -0.55 10.42
C THR A 136 -10.13 0.65 9.80
N PRO A 137 -9.82 0.60 8.48
CA PRO A 137 -9.12 1.67 7.77
C PRO A 137 -9.94 2.97 7.70
N MET A 138 -11.25 2.88 7.89
CA MET A 138 -12.20 3.98 7.92
C MET A 138 -13.20 3.74 9.07
N ALA A 139 -13.74 4.81 9.64
CA ALA A 139 -14.74 4.68 10.69
C ALA A 139 -16.01 3.97 10.17
N LEU A 140 -16.64 3.12 11.00
CA LEU A 140 -17.93 2.50 10.65
C LEU A 140 -18.98 3.59 10.33
N ASP A 141 -19.03 4.65 11.13
CA ASP A 141 -19.74 5.89 10.81
C ASP A 141 -18.77 6.92 10.22
N HIS A 142 -18.69 6.96 8.89
CA HIS A 142 -17.81 7.86 8.14
C HIS A 142 -18.57 9.04 7.52
N LYS A 143 -19.82 9.30 7.94
CA LYS A 143 -20.65 10.40 7.39
C LYS A 143 -19.95 11.76 7.43
N LYS A 144 -19.14 11.99 8.46
CA LYS A 144 -18.39 13.24 8.68
C LYS A 144 -17.47 13.64 7.52
N ILE A 145 -16.94 12.66 6.76
CA ILE A 145 -16.08 12.99 5.62
C ILE A 145 -16.85 13.69 4.49
N TYR A 146 -18.18 13.49 4.43
CA TYR A 146 -19.07 14.09 3.43
C TYR A 146 -19.67 15.43 3.88
N GLU A 147 -19.50 15.83 5.14
CA GLU A 147 -20.09 17.05 5.67
C GLU A 147 -19.56 18.31 4.96
N LEU A 148 -20.43 19.30 4.80
CA LEU A 148 -20.06 20.61 4.29
C LEU A 148 -19.07 21.30 5.24
N SER A 149 -18.27 22.21 4.70
CA SER A 149 -17.37 23.02 5.53
C SER A 149 -18.17 24.02 6.33
N GLY A 150 -17.81 24.22 7.59
CA GLY A 150 -18.45 25.17 8.51
C GLY A 150 -17.57 25.42 9.72
N GLU A 151 -18.09 26.11 10.74
CA GLU A 151 -17.32 26.43 11.95
C GLU A 151 -16.77 25.19 12.68
N GLU A 152 -17.57 24.11 12.75
CA GLU A 152 -17.17 22.86 13.40
C GLU A 152 -16.31 21.93 12.52
N ASN A 153 -16.30 22.16 11.20
CA ASN A 153 -15.55 21.38 10.21
C ASN A 153 -14.89 22.30 9.17
N PRO A 154 -13.96 23.17 9.60
CA PRO A 154 -13.41 24.19 8.72
C PRO A 154 -12.49 23.57 7.67
N ILE A 155 -12.33 24.27 6.55
CA ILE A 155 -11.26 23.97 5.60
C ILE A 155 -9.94 24.38 6.24
N VAL A 156 -9.00 23.44 6.28
CA VAL A 156 -7.65 23.66 6.79
C VAL A 156 -6.73 23.87 5.59
N PRO A 157 -6.03 25.01 5.50
CA PRO A 157 -5.02 25.25 4.47
C PRO A 157 -3.90 24.19 4.44
N TYR A 158 -3.40 23.86 3.26
CA TYR A 158 -2.35 22.82 3.09
C TYR A 158 -0.98 23.22 3.68
N ASP A 159 -0.70 24.52 3.77
CA ASP A 159 0.48 25.05 4.46
C ASP A 159 0.45 24.78 5.97
N THR A 160 -0.75 24.70 6.55
CA THR A 160 -0.99 24.41 7.95
C THR A 160 -0.93 22.91 8.23
N PHE A 161 -1.49 22.10 7.34
CA PHE A 161 -1.44 20.64 7.42
C PHE A 161 -1.60 20.04 6.03
N ASP A 162 -0.71 19.15 5.58
CA ASP A 162 -0.83 18.54 4.25
C ASP A 162 -1.19 17.05 4.32
N SER A 163 -2.49 16.75 4.35
CA SER A 163 -2.99 15.38 4.38
C SER A 163 -2.72 14.61 3.07
N ARG A 164 -2.41 15.29 1.96
CA ARG A 164 -2.06 14.64 0.68
C ARG A 164 -0.76 13.86 0.80
N ARG A 165 0.19 14.34 1.61
CA ARG A 165 1.46 13.64 1.88
C ARG A 165 1.23 12.32 2.62
N ILE A 166 0.28 12.30 3.57
CA ILE A 166 -0.12 11.08 4.29
C ILE A 166 -0.76 10.11 3.30
N LEU A 167 -1.76 10.58 2.56
CA LEU A 167 -2.48 9.75 1.59
C LEU A 167 -1.54 9.17 0.53
N GLY A 168 -0.60 9.94 -0.01
CA GLY A 168 0.33 9.45 -1.03
C GLY A 168 1.19 8.27 -0.53
N LEU A 169 1.76 8.37 0.67
CA LEU A 169 2.52 7.28 1.26
C LEU A 169 1.64 6.08 1.63
N ALA A 170 0.47 6.32 2.24
CA ALA A 170 -0.47 5.27 2.62
C ALA A 170 -1.01 4.52 1.40
N ALA A 171 -1.41 5.25 0.35
CA ALA A 171 -1.92 4.66 -0.90
C ALA A 171 -0.87 3.76 -1.57
N TYR A 172 0.40 4.16 -1.55
CA TYR A 172 1.48 3.33 -2.10
C TYR A 172 1.62 2.00 -1.34
N ILE A 173 1.57 2.03 0.00
CA ILE A 173 1.57 0.81 0.84
C ILE A 173 0.34 -0.05 0.55
N ILE A 174 -0.83 0.59 0.41
CA ILE A 174 -2.12 -0.07 0.18
C ILE A 174 -2.15 -0.81 -1.16
N LEU A 175 -1.75 -0.14 -2.24
CA LEU A 175 -1.67 -0.74 -3.56
C LEU A 175 -0.64 -1.87 -3.63
N GLY A 176 0.46 -1.77 -2.87
CA GLY A 176 1.48 -2.80 -2.83
C GLY A 176 1.05 -4.05 -2.05
N ILE A 177 0.58 -3.88 -0.80
CA ILE A 177 0.47 -5.00 0.16
C ILE A 177 -0.79 -5.00 1.03
N ARG A 178 -1.69 -4.02 0.92
CA ARG A 178 -2.91 -3.91 1.75
C ARG A 178 -4.15 -3.61 0.91
N PRO A 179 -4.51 -4.47 -0.08
CA PRO A 179 -5.67 -4.24 -0.94
C PRO A 179 -7.00 -4.16 -0.17
N ASP A 180 -7.06 -4.73 1.03
CA ASP A 180 -8.19 -4.64 1.95
C ASP A 180 -8.54 -3.19 2.36
N ALA A 181 -7.56 -2.27 2.30
CA ALA A 181 -7.75 -0.87 2.62
C ALA A 181 -7.95 0.02 1.37
N ALA A 182 -7.95 -0.54 0.16
CA ALA A 182 -8.04 0.22 -1.09
C ALA A 182 -9.33 1.06 -1.19
N HIS A 183 -10.46 0.50 -0.74
CA HIS A 183 -11.74 1.21 -0.73
C HIS A 183 -11.70 2.46 0.16
N ALA A 184 -11.13 2.35 1.37
CA ALA A 184 -10.99 3.48 2.29
C ALA A 184 -10.04 4.56 1.71
N ALA A 185 -8.93 4.14 1.11
CA ALA A 185 -8.00 5.06 0.43
C ALA A 185 -8.70 5.83 -0.70
N ALA A 186 -9.51 5.15 -1.51
CA ALA A 186 -10.25 5.78 -2.60
C ALA A 186 -11.25 6.83 -2.10
N ILE A 187 -12.00 6.54 -1.01
CA ILE A 187 -12.92 7.52 -0.40
C ILE A 187 -12.16 8.74 0.10
N VAL A 188 -11.08 8.54 0.86
CA VAL A 188 -10.27 9.64 1.40
C VAL A 188 -9.69 10.49 0.27
N ALA A 189 -9.19 9.86 -0.79
CA ALA A 189 -8.60 10.54 -1.95
C ALA A 189 -9.54 11.53 -2.64
N ARG A 190 -10.85 11.24 -2.69
CA ARG A 190 -11.85 12.14 -3.29
C ARG A 190 -11.87 13.52 -2.64
N PHE A 191 -11.56 13.60 -1.35
CA PHE A 191 -11.66 14.84 -0.57
C PHE A 191 -10.30 15.45 -0.27
N THR A 192 -9.25 14.65 -0.10
CA THR A 192 -7.92 15.12 0.29
C THR A 192 -7.30 16.10 -0.70
N GLY A 193 -7.67 16.07 -1.99
CA GLY A 193 -7.19 17.03 -3.00
C GLY A 193 -8.13 18.22 -3.25
N SER A 194 -9.42 18.08 -2.96
CA SER A 194 -10.47 19.04 -3.34
C SER A 194 -10.98 19.89 -2.18
N LYS A 195 -10.97 19.33 -0.96
CA LYS A 195 -11.55 19.95 0.23
C LYS A 195 -10.95 19.33 1.50
N GLN A 196 -9.83 19.88 1.97
CA GLN A 196 -9.19 19.41 3.19
C GLN A 196 -9.85 20.00 4.44
N THR A 197 -10.98 19.43 4.85
CA THR A 197 -11.58 19.78 6.14
C THR A 197 -10.93 19.00 7.29
N GLU A 198 -11.24 19.39 8.52
CA GLU A 198 -10.80 18.67 9.72
C GLU A 198 -11.24 17.18 9.69
N ALA A 199 -12.46 16.87 9.24
CA ALA A 199 -12.93 15.49 9.09
C ALA A 199 -12.13 14.67 8.04
N VAL A 200 -11.65 15.31 6.98
CA VAL A 200 -10.82 14.68 5.94
C VAL A 200 -9.42 14.40 6.46
N ILE A 201 -8.82 15.37 7.19
CA ILE A 201 -7.54 15.17 7.88
C ILE A 201 -7.63 13.97 8.83
N GLN A 202 -8.69 13.93 9.64
CA GLN A 202 -8.95 12.85 10.58
C GLN A 202 -9.06 11.48 9.90
N SER A 203 -9.72 11.42 8.75
CA SER A 203 -9.85 10.19 7.96
C SER A 203 -8.53 9.73 7.35
N ALA A 204 -7.71 10.66 6.83
CA ALA A 204 -6.38 10.35 6.29
C ALA A 204 -5.42 9.86 7.39
N VAL A 205 -5.42 10.51 8.55
CA VAL A 205 -4.61 10.09 9.72
C VAL A 205 -5.06 8.73 10.23
N ARG A 206 -6.36 8.44 10.23
CA ARG A 206 -6.88 7.12 10.60
C ARG A 206 -6.41 6.01 9.67
N LEU A 207 -6.58 6.22 8.37
CA LEU A 207 -6.12 5.27 7.36
C LEU A 207 -4.64 4.95 7.57
N ALA A 208 -3.81 5.98 7.80
CA ALA A 208 -2.38 5.80 7.98
C ALA A 208 -1.98 5.07 9.27
N TRP A 209 -2.69 5.25 10.38
CA TRP A 209 -2.43 4.52 11.63
C TRP A 209 -3.01 3.10 11.66
N TYR A 210 -3.94 2.80 10.76
CA TYR A 210 -4.46 1.45 10.57
C TYR A 210 -3.45 0.54 9.85
N LEU A 211 -2.64 1.11 8.96
CA LEU A 211 -1.50 0.45 8.30
C LEU A 211 -0.40 0.13 9.32
#